data_AF-A0A397AS59-F1
#
_entry.id   AF-A0A397AS59-F1
#
_cell.length_a   1.000
_cell.length_b   1.000
_cell.length_c   1.000
_cell.angle_alpha   90.00
_cell.angle_beta   90.00
_cell.angle_gamma   90.00
#
_symmetry.space_group_name_H-M   'P 1'
#
loop_
_entity.id
_entity.type
_entity.pdbx_description
1 polymer ?
#
loop_
_entity_poly.entity_id
_entity_poly.type
_entity_poly.pdbx_seq_one_letter_code
_entity_poly.pdbx_strand_id
1 'polypeptide(L)'
;MSLTLYCAIVNDGSTIEVEVHVSASVAQLKKLIAKKMQYPFPAYELTLYLAKLADGDWLPGNAAALVRLSNGHLDEDISKYLTPSNQMFPAMGLNYHKHFGME
;
A
#
# COMPACT_ATOMS: atom_id res chain seq x y z
N MET A 1 -12.61 3.97 15.35
CA MET A 1 -12.29 5.01 14.34
C MET A 1 -11.84 4.30 13.08
N SER A 2 -12.36 4.69 11.92
CA SER A 2 -11.96 4.11 10.63
C SER A 2 -10.99 5.05 9.91
N LEU A 3 -10.19 4.47 9.05
CA LEU A 3 -9.20 5.10 8.17
C LEU A 3 -9.51 4.64 6.74
N THR A 4 -9.51 5.57 5.80
CA THR A 4 -9.61 5.27 4.37
C THR A 4 -8.21 5.27 3.76
N LEU A 5 -7.80 4.13 3.22
CA LEU A 5 -6.53 3.97 2.51
C LEU A 5 -6.78 3.90 1.01
N TYR A 6 -5.95 4.61 0.25
CA TYR A 6 -5.84 4.44 -1.20
C TYR A 6 -4.62 3.59 -1.50
N CYS A 7 -4.82 2.46 -2.18
CA CYS A 7 -3.77 1.52 -2.54
C CYS A 7 -3.61 1.50 -4.06
N ALA A 8 -2.40 1.77 -4.56
CA ALA A 8 -2.06 1.56 -5.96
C ALA A 8 -1.60 0.11 -6.17
N ILE A 9 -2.11 -0.54 -7.22
CA ILE A 9 -1.75 -1.92 -7.56
C ILE A 9 -0.56 -1.88 -8.52
N VAL A 10 0.54 -2.52 -8.16
CA VAL A 10 1.69 -2.66 -9.06
C VAL A 10 1.33 -3.60 -10.20
N ASN A 11 1.77 -3.29 -11.42
CA ASN A 11 1.54 -4.07 -12.65
C ASN A 11 0.10 -4.05 -13.19
N ASP A 12 -0.73 -3.17 -12.63
CA ASP A 12 -2.11 -2.91 -13.06
C ASP A 12 -2.38 -1.39 -13.02
N GLY A 13 -1.82 -0.72 -12.02
CA GLY A 13 -1.84 0.74 -11.80
C GLY A 13 -3.23 1.31 -11.55
N SER A 14 -4.25 0.47 -11.40
CA SER A 14 -5.49 0.87 -10.76
C SER A 14 -5.24 1.22 -9.31
N THR A 15 -6.09 2.08 -8.79
CA THR A 15 -6.15 2.40 -7.37
C THR A 15 -7.42 1.83 -6.76
N ILE A 16 -7.32 1.40 -5.51
CA ILE A 16 -8.47 0.94 -4.74
C ILE A 16 -8.57 1.70 -3.44
N GLU A 17 -9.81 1.97 -3.04
CA GLU A 17 -10.12 2.51 -1.73
C GLU A 17 -10.47 1.37 -0.77
N VAL A 18 -9.85 1.36 0.41
CA VAL A 18 -10.12 0.40 1.47
C VAL A 18 -10.35 1.12 2.79
N GLU A 19 -11.55 0.97 3.34
CA GLU A 19 -11.83 1.39 4.71
C GLU A 19 -11.38 0.30 5.69
N VAL A 20 -10.64 0.70 6.72
CA VAL A 20 -10.08 -0.21 7.72
C VAL A 20 -10.08 0.46 9.10
N HIS A 21 -10.25 -0.33 10.15
CA HIS A 21 -10.16 0.21 11.51
C HIS A 21 -8.73 0.69 11.82
N VAL A 22 -8.56 1.83 12.50
CA VAL A 22 -7.23 2.41 12.78
C VAL A 22 -6.32 1.49 13.59
N SER A 23 -6.89 0.62 14.43
CA SER A 23 -6.14 -0.35 15.23
C SER A 23 -5.92 -1.69 14.51
N ALA A 24 -6.32 -1.80 13.25
CA ALA A 24 -6.16 -3.03 12.51
C ALA A 24 -4.68 -3.31 12.22
N SER A 25 -4.36 -4.58 12.03
CA SER A 25 -3.06 -5.00 11.55
C SER A 25 -2.97 -4.99 10.03
N VAL A 26 -1.75 -4.99 9.51
CA VAL A 26 -1.48 -5.22 8.09
C VAL A 26 -2.05 -6.55 7.62
N ALA A 27 -2.06 -7.60 8.45
CA ALA A 27 -2.71 -8.86 8.11
C ALA A 27 -4.23 -8.69 7.85
N GLN A 28 -4.90 -7.86 8.63
CA GLN A 28 -6.32 -7.55 8.42
C GLN A 28 -6.51 -6.71 7.15
N LEU A 29 -5.64 -5.72 6.90
CA LEU A 29 -5.66 -4.94 5.66
C LEU A 29 -5.50 -5.83 4.42
N LYS A 30 -4.54 -6.77 4.43
CA LYS A 30 -4.36 -7.75 3.34
C LYS A 30 -5.63 -8.56 3.09
N LYS A 31 -6.31 -9.02 4.15
CA LYS A 31 -7.59 -9.76 4.02
C LYS A 31 -8.69 -8.90 3.39
N LEU A 32 -8.79 -7.62 3.78
CA LEU A 32 -9.76 -6.70 3.20
C LEU A 32 -9.50 -6.45 1.71
N ILE A 33 -8.24 -6.21 1.34
CA ILE A 33 -7.83 -6.03 -0.06
C ILE A 33 -8.14 -7.29 -0.88
N ALA A 34 -7.70 -8.46 -0.42
CA ALA A 34 -7.92 -9.72 -1.12
C ALA A 34 -9.41 -10.03 -1.31
N LYS A 35 -10.23 -9.78 -0.29
CA LYS A 35 -11.69 -9.95 -0.37
C LYS A 35 -12.32 -8.95 -1.36
N LYS A 36 -11.90 -7.68 -1.33
CA LYS A 36 -12.43 -6.63 -2.21
C LYS A 36 -12.10 -6.90 -3.68
N MET A 37 -10.85 -7.30 -3.95
CA MET A 37 -10.36 -7.61 -5.30
C MET A 37 -10.71 -9.00 -5.80
N GLN A 38 -11.25 -9.85 -4.92
CA GLN A 38 -11.54 -11.25 -5.21
C GLN A 38 -10.31 -11.99 -5.76
N TYR A 39 -9.13 -11.72 -5.19
CA TYR A 39 -7.91 -12.40 -5.63
C TYR A 39 -8.05 -13.92 -5.45
N PRO A 40 -7.60 -14.72 -6.44
CA PRO A 40 -7.72 -16.18 -6.39
C PRO A 40 -6.72 -16.81 -5.40
N PHE A 41 -5.77 -16.02 -4.89
CA PHE A 41 -4.73 -16.46 -3.99
C PHE A 41 -5.00 -15.99 -2.54
N PRO A 42 -4.42 -16.68 -1.54
CA PRO A 42 -4.56 -16.31 -0.14
C PRO A 42 -4.03 -14.90 0.18
N ALA A 43 -4.72 -14.19 1.07
CA ALA A 43 -4.35 -12.83 1.46
C ALA A 43 -2.91 -12.67 2.00
N TYR A 44 -2.30 -13.72 2.57
CA TYR A 44 -0.94 -13.65 3.09
C TYR A 44 0.12 -13.49 1.98
N GLU A 45 -0.21 -13.87 0.73
CA GLU A 45 0.67 -13.74 -0.43
C GLU A 45 0.72 -12.30 -0.97
N LEU A 46 -0.19 -11.42 -0.54
CA LEU A 46 -0.11 -9.99 -0.86
C LEU A 46 1.13 -9.39 -0.21
N THR A 47 1.94 -8.70 -1.02
CA THR A 47 3.01 -7.84 -0.52
C THR A 47 2.53 -6.40 -0.58
N LEU A 48 2.56 -5.72 0.58
CA LEU A 48 2.18 -4.32 0.69
C LEU A 48 3.41 -3.49 1.02
N TYR A 49 3.52 -2.32 0.42
CA TYR A 49 4.57 -1.35 0.68
C TYR A 49 3.95 -0.03 1.13
N LEU A 50 4.60 0.65 2.06
CA LEU A 50 4.24 2.00 2.45
C LEU A 50 4.65 2.95 1.32
N ALA A 51 3.68 3.67 0.75
CA ALA A 51 3.88 4.67 -0.29
C ALA A 51 4.49 5.99 0.22
N LYS A 52 5.16 5.95 1.37
CA LYS A 52 5.84 7.09 2.00
C LYS A 52 7.25 6.67 2.39
N LEU A 53 8.24 7.45 1.97
CA LEU A 53 9.63 7.26 2.35
C LEU A 53 9.90 7.75 3.77
N ALA A 54 11.07 7.40 4.30
CA ALA A 54 11.49 7.79 5.65
C ALA A 54 11.71 9.31 5.79
N ASP A 55 12.10 9.99 4.71
CA ASP A 55 12.25 11.45 4.63
C ASP A 55 10.89 12.21 4.59
N GLY A 56 9.79 11.47 4.38
CA GLY A 56 8.44 12.00 4.35
C GLY A 56 7.82 12.09 2.96
N ASP A 57 8.58 11.80 1.90
CA ASP A 57 8.09 11.90 0.53
C ASP A 57 7.08 10.81 0.21
N TRP A 58 5.93 11.21 -0.32
CA TRP A 58 4.90 10.30 -0.81
C TRP A 58 5.16 9.89 -2.25
N LEU A 59 4.73 8.68 -2.60
CA LEU A 59 4.63 8.24 -3.98
C LEU A 59 3.78 9.27 -4.74
N PRO A 60 4.26 9.81 -5.88
CA PRO A 60 3.50 10.79 -6.64
C PRO A 60 2.16 10.19 -7.08
N GLY A 61 1.04 10.79 -6.66
CA GLY A 61 -0.30 10.37 -7.07
C GLY A 61 -0.71 10.85 -8.46
N ASN A 62 0.25 11.15 -9.34
CA ASN A 62 -0.02 11.69 -10.68
C ASN A 62 -0.21 10.58 -11.72
N ALA A 63 -0.83 10.91 -12.86
CA ALA A 63 -1.11 9.95 -13.92
C ALA A 63 0.17 9.25 -14.45
N ALA A 64 1.30 9.95 -14.49
CA ALA A 64 2.56 9.38 -14.96
C ALA A 64 3.07 8.25 -14.04
N ALA A 65 3.01 8.45 -12.71
CA ALA A 65 3.37 7.42 -11.75
C ALA A 65 2.42 6.21 -11.80
N LEU A 66 1.12 6.44 -11.96
CA LEU A 66 0.15 5.35 -12.15
C LEU A 66 0.43 4.56 -13.44
N VAL A 67 0.72 5.23 -14.56
CA VAL A 67 1.10 4.55 -15.82
C VAL A 67 2.38 3.74 -15.67
N ARG A 68 3.39 4.27 -14.97
CA ARG A 68 4.64 3.53 -14.67
C ARG A 68 4.33 2.27 -13.86
N LEU A 69 3.49 2.38 -12.83
CA LEU A 69 3.03 1.26 -12.03
C LEU A 69 2.23 0.24 -12.84
N SER A 70 1.29 0.69 -13.70
CA SER A 70 0.51 -0.19 -14.58
C SER A 70 1.39 -1.05 -15.49
N ASN A 71 2.44 -0.45 -16.04
CA ASN A 71 3.32 -1.15 -16.97
C ASN A 71 4.39 -2.01 -16.28
N GLY A 72 4.37 -2.10 -14.94
CA GLY A 72 5.43 -2.76 -14.17
C GLY A 72 6.79 -2.08 -14.31
N HIS A 73 6.82 -0.84 -14.78
CA HIS A 73 8.05 -0.09 -14.99
C HIS A 73 8.51 0.48 -13.65
N LEU A 74 9.43 -0.25 -13.01
CA LEU A 74 10.02 0.10 -11.72
C LEU A 74 11.38 0.76 -11.91
N ASP A 75 11.39 1.99 -12.42
CA ASP A 75 12.62 2.79 -12.47
C ASP A 75 12.99 3.34 -11.08
N GLU A 76 14.08 4.10 -10.99
CA GLU A 76 14.64 4.62 -9.73
C GLU A 76 13.61 5.43 -8.90
N ASP A 77 12.69 6.15 -9.56
CA ASP A 77 11.69 6.97 -8.87
C ASP A 77 10.64 6.13 -8.15
N ILE A 78 10.30 4.96 -8.67
CA ILE A 78 9.25 4.07 -8.12
C ILE A 78 9.87 2.98 -7.26
N SER A 79 11.00 2.41 -7.68
CA SER A 79 11.66 1.30 -6.99
C SER A 79 12.09 1.67 -5.57
N LYS A 80 12.40 2.95 -5.28
CA LYS A 80 12.72 3.43 -3.93
C LYS A 80 11.59 3.20 -2.90
N TYR A 81 10.33 3.13 -3.34
CA TYR A 81 9.17 2.82 -2.48
C TYR A 81 8.96 1.31 -2.28
N LEU A 82 9.50 0.47 -3.17
CA LEU A 82 9.31 -0.99 -3.19
C LEU A 82 10.51 -1.74 -2.57
N THR A 83 11.07 -1.17 -1.51
CA THR A 83 12.23 -1.73 -0.80
C THR A 83 11.80 -2.55 0.42
N PRO A 84 12.65 -3.47 0.94
CA PRO A 84 12.36 -4.20 2.16
C PRO A 84 12.06 -3.29 3.37
N SER A 85 12.68 -2.09 3.42
CA SER A 85 12.45 -1.10 4.48
C SER A 85 11.03 -0.51 4.45
N ASN A 86 10.41 -0.46 3.28
CA ASN A 86 9.05 0.03 3.08
C ASN A 86 8.01 -1.11 3.11
N GLN A 87 8.44 -2.37 3.16
CA GLN A 87 7.53 -3.51 3.17
C GLN A 87 6.76 -3.57 4.48
N MET A 88 5.44 -3.74 4.37
CA MET A 88 4.55 -3.82 5.52
C MET A 88 4.42 -5.27 6.00
N PHE A 89 4.91 -5.55 7.21
CA PHE A 89 4.80 -6.88 7.83
C PHE A 89 3.42 -7.13 8.44
N PRO A 90 2.88 -8.37 8.35
CA PRO A 90 1.52 -8.70 8.82
C PRO A 90 1.23 -8.34 10.28
N ALA A 91 2.23 -8.39 11.16
CA ALA A 91 2.09 -8.12 12.59
C ALA A 91 2.03 -6.63 12.92
N MET A 92 2.35 -5.73 11.98
CA MET A 92 2.35 -4.30 12.25
C MET A 92 0.92 -3.77 12.36
N GLY A 93 0.67 -2.97 13.40
CA GLY A 93 -0.55 -2.17 13.52
C GLY A 93 -0.50 -0.98 12.57
N LEU A 94 -1.63 -0.63 11.96
CA LEU A 94 -1.72 0.56 11.11
C LEU A 94 -1.53 1.86 11.91
N ASN A 95 -1.84 1.84 13.21
CA ASN A 95 -1.61 2.92 14.16
C ASN A 95 -0.14 3.10 14.58
N TYR A 96 0.74 2.11 14.35
CA TYR A 96 2.14 2.17 14.80
C TYR A 96 2.98 3.13 13.96
N HIS A 97 2.52 3.42 12.76
CA HIS A 97 3.11 4.42 11.90
C HIS A 97 2.34 5.75 12.05
N LYS A 98 2.93 6.73 12.75
CA LYS A 98 2.61 8.17 12.57
C LYS A 98 2.73 8.64 11.10
N HIS A 99 3.12 7.76 10.18
CA HIS A 99 3.37 8.03 8.76
C HIS A 99 2.09 8.19 7.93
N PHE A 100 0.93 7.70 8.37
CA PHE A 100 -0.34 7.90 7.67
C PHE A 100 -0.93 9.32 7.85
N GLY A 101 -0.24 10.23 8.55
CA GLY A 101 -0.67 11.62 8.68
C GLY A 101 -1.90 11.81 9.58
N MET A 102 -2.18 10.86 10.46
CA MET A 102 -3.18 11.03 11.52
C MET A 102 -2.56 11.85 12.66
N GLU A 103 -2.59 13.18 12.52
CA GLU A 103 -2.54 14.10 13.67
C GLU A 103 -3.95 14.29 14.26
#